data_AF-A0A5J5DDR3-F1
#
_entry.id   AF-A0A5J5DDR3-F1
#
_cell.length_a   1.000
_cell.length_b   1.000
_cell.length_c   1.000
_cell.angle_alpha   90.00
_cell.angle_beta   90.00
_cell.angle_gamma   90.00
#
_symmetry.space_group_name_H-M   'P 1'
#
loop_
_entity.id
_entity.type
_entity.pdbx_description
1 polymer ?
#
loop_
_entity_poly.entity_id
_entity_poly.type
_entity_poly.pdbx_seq_one_letter_code
_entity_poly.pdbx_strand_id
1 'polypeptide(L)'
;MREHMYCELTEKNPLIQNPAPITFLSPTLTISDFRMQVVLLYQGQRVMKVATSSPDGCFILQGRVPLGNERIYGPCTAQQLSFPSPSSVSLPSCLAEAMNRLLCHLERGVLLWVAPDGVFIKRFCQGRVYWSGPMAQHTDRPNKLEREKTFKLLDIATFLNELQSCLQGKGHSPSYEIELCFGEEYPDPNVPKTRKLIMAQVVPLFAVELMQRFNVEEIQEKRPILTSKTEEEKM
;
A
#
# COMPACT_ATOMS: atom_id res chain seq x y z
N MET A 1 -37.97 -46.61 52.32
CA MET A 1 -37.39 -45.35 52.84
C MET A 1 -36.70 -44.66 51.67
N ARG A 2 -37.19 -43.48 51.30
CA ARG A 2 -36.70 -42.49 50.32
C ARG A 2 -36.66 -42.82 48.82
N GLU A 3 -37.59 -42.15 48.14
CA GLU A 3 -37.59 -41.65 46.76
C GLU A 3 -36.39 -40.75 46.45
N HIS A 4 -35.99 -40.64 45.18
CA HIS A 4 -35.52 -39.44 44.43
C HIS A 4 -35.31 -39.90 42.95
N MET A 5 -36.25 -39.67 42.02
CA MET A 5 -36.57 -38.47 41.22
C MET A 5 -35.61 -38.16 40.05
N TYR A 6 -36.12 -38.42 38.83
CA TYR A 6 -35.90 -37.82 37.49
C TYR A 6 -34.59 -37.12 37.11
N CYS A 7 -34.08 -37.44 35.91
CA CYS A 7 -34.00 -36.46 34.81
C CYS A 7 -33.70 -37.14 33.45
N GLU A 8 -34.61 -36.97 32.49
CA GLU A 8 -34.44 -37.27 31.07
C GLU A 8 -33.45 -36.27 30.46
N LEU A 9 -32.34 -36.76 29.91
CA LEU A 9 -31.46 -35.95 29.06
C LEU A 9 -31.90 -36.14 27.61
N THR A 10 -32.64 -35.16 27.12
CA THR A 10 -32.94 -34.98 25.70
C THR A 10 -31.64 -34.67 24.95
N GLU A 11 -31.24 -35.59 24.06
CA GLU A 11 -30.17 -35.35 23.11
C GLU A 11 -30.57 -34.23 22.14
N LYS A 12 -30.05 -33.02 22.40
CA LYS A 12 -30.11 -31.92 21.44
C LYS A 12 -29.14 -32.23 20.29
N ASN A 13 -29.72 -32.52 19.13
CA ASN A 13 -29.05 -32.48 17.83
C ASN A 13 -28.25 -31.16 17.69
N PRO A 14 -26.94 -31.19 17.41
CA PRO A 14 -26.21 -29.98 17.09
C PRO A 14 -26.69 -29.46 15.74
N LEU A 15 -27.30 -28.27 15.76
CA LEU A 15 -27.64 -27.49 14.59
C LEU A 15 -26.42 -27.42 13.66
N ILE A 16 -26.60 -27.95 12.46
CA ILE A 16 -25.72 -27.81 11.31
C ILE A 16 -25.41 -26.32 11.17
N GLN A 17 -24.17 -25.95 11.50
CA GLN A 17 -23.64 -24.64 11.16
C GLN A 17 -23.63 -24.56 9.63
N ASN A 18 -24.53 -23.77 9.06
CA ASN A 18 -24.46 -23.43 7.64
C ASN A 18 -23.05 -22.88 7.37
N PRO A 19 -22.27 -23.49 6.47
CA PRO A 19 -21.00 -22.91 6.07
C PRO A 19 -21.29 -21.51 5.53
N ALA A 20 -20.53 -20.52 6.02
CA ALA A 20 -20.63 -19.15 5.55
C ALA A 20 -20.60 -19.13 4.01
N PRO A 21 -21.44 -18.32 3.35
CA PRO A 21 -21.49 -18.28 1.90
C PRO A 21 -20.10 -17.98 1.34
N ILE A 22 -19.61 -18.87 0.48
CA ILE A 22 -18.32 -18.71 -0.18
C ILE A 22 -18.46 -17.52 -1.13
N THR A 23 -17.85 -16.40 -0.79
CA THR A 23 -17.83 -15.22 -1.66
C THR A 23 -16.85 -15.46 -2.79
N PHE A 24 -17.37 -15.56 -4.01
CA PHE A 24 -16.57 -15.64 -5.23
C PHE A 24 -16.50 -14.27 -5.91
N LEU A 25 -15.29 -13.81 -6.17
CA LEU A 25 -15.00 -12.71 -7.07
C LEU A 25 -15.32 -13.17 -8.49
N SER A 26 -16.01 -12.32 -9.25
CA SER A 26 -16.23 -12.60 -10.66
C SER A 26 -14.89 -12.54 -11.40
N PRO A 27 -14.57 -13.52 -12.26
CA PRO A 27 -13.34 -13.50 -13.07
C PRO A 27 -13.29 -12.34 -14.07
N THR A 28 -14.40 -11.61 -14.24
CA THR A 28 -14.56 -10.44 -15.10
C THR A 28 -14.55 -9.11 -14.33
N LEU A 29 -14.12 -9.08 -13.06
CA LEU A 29 -14.08 -7.83 -12.28
C LEU A 29 -13.17 -6.80 -12.97
N THR A 30 -13.77 -5.75 -13.53
CA THR A 30 -13.05 -4.67 -14.20
C THR A 30 -12.75 -3.54 -13.22
N ILE A 31 -11.48 -3.16 -13.11
CA ILE A 31 -11.08 -1.96 -12.38
C ILE A 31 -11.37 -0.73 -13.24
N SER A 32 -12.26 0.13 -12.76
CA SER A 32 -12.65 1.39 -13.40
C SER A 32 -12.24 2.63 -12.60
N ASP A 33 -11.86 2.47 -11.32
CA ASP A 33 -11.32 3.55 -10.52
C ASP A 33 -9.79 3.62 -10.64
N PHE A 34 -9.31 4.57 -11.45
CA PHE A 34 -7.89 4.81 -11.67
C PHE A 34 -7.27 5.78 -10.66
N ARG A 35 -8.05 6.21 -9.66
CA ARG A 35 -7.56 7.13 -8.64
C ARG A 35 -6.73 6.41 -7.59
N MET A 36 -5.80 7.16 -7.05
CA MET A 36 -4.97 6.82 -5.90
C MET A 36 -5.00 7.94 -4.86
N GLN A 37 -4.88 7.57 -3.60
CA GLN A 37 -4.56 8.48 -2.51
C GLN A 37 -3.04 8.54 -2.35
N VAL A 38 -2.51 9.77 -2.32
CA VAL A 38 -1.10 10.06 -2.08
C VAL A 38 -0.97 10.85 -0.79
N VAL A 39 -0.08 10.41 0.09
CA VAL A 39 0.28 11.09 1.34
C VAL A 39 1.77 11.36 1.33
N LEU A 40 2.18 12.62 1.44
CA LEU A 40 3.59 12.99 1.59
C LEU A 40 3.92 13.17 3.06
N LEU A 41 5.07 12.65 3.49
CA LEU A 41 5.57 12.75 4.85
C LEU A 41 7.00 13.26 4.88
N TYR A 42 7.27 14.18 5.81
CA TYR A 42 8.60 14.69 6.15
C TYR A 42 8.98 14.24 7.56
N GLN A 43 10.01 13.41 7.70
CA GLN A 43 10.39 12.84 9.01
C GLN A 43 9.17 12.26 9.75
N GLY A 44 8.37 11.47 9.02
CA GLY A 44 7.13 10.85 9.54
C GLY A 44 5.94 11.80 9.73
N GLN A 45 6.11 13.12 9.60
CA GLN A 45 5.03 14.10 9.71
C GLN A 45 4.33 14.30 8.38
N ARG A 46 3.00 14.14 8.35
CA ARG A 46 2.20 14.32 7.13
C ARG A 46 2.16 15.79 6.70
N VAL A 47 2.63 16.08 5.49
CA VAL A 47 2.64 17.43 4.89
C VAL A 47 1.67 17.61 3.74
N MET A 48 1.21 16.51 3.15
CA MET A 48 0.20 16.52 2.08
C MET A 48 -0.64 15.25 2.14
N LYS A 49 -1.93 15.36 1.80
CA LYS A 49 -2.82 14.21 1.52
C LYS A 49 -3.76 14.61 0.39
N VAL A 50 -3.72 13.86 -0.72
CA VAL A 50 -4.49 14.14 -1.93
C VAL A 50 -5.08 12.85 -2.46
N ALA A 51 -6.36 12.87 -2.84
CA ALA A 51 -6.92 11.86 -3.75
C ALA A 51 -6.76 12.41 -5.17
N THR A 52 -6.10 11.65 -6.02
CA THR A 52 -5.89 12.03 -7.43
C THR A 52 -7.22 12.05 -8.18
N SER A 53 -7.32 12.92 -9.18
CA SER A 53 -8.52 13.07 -10.01
C SER A 53 -8.29 12.78 -11.49
N SER A 54 -7.02 12.67 -11.92
CA SER A 54 -6.67 12.43 -13.32
C SER A 54 -6.53 10.94 -13.63
N PRO A 55 -7.11 10.44 -14.74
CA PRO A 55 -6.90 9.05 -15.19
C PRO A 55 -5.47 8.81 -15.70
N ASP A 56 -4.74 9.86 -16.08
CA ASP A 56 -3.33 9.76 -16.47
C ASP A 56 -2.40 9.63 -15.25
N GLY A 57 -2.97 9.57 -14.04
CA GLY A 57 -2.24 9.44 -12.79
C GLY A 57 -1.71 10.77 -12.25
N CYS A 58 -0.56 10.73 -11.58
CA CYS A 58 0.04 11.92 -10.98
C CYS A 58 1.57 11.92 -11.00
N PHE A 59 2.13 13.11 -11.15
CA PHE A 59 3.53 13.38 -10.85
C PHE A 59 3.72 13.80 -9.40
N ILE A 60 4.77 13.29 -8.74
CA ILE A 60 5.29 13.84 -7.48
C ILE A 60 6.65 14.45 -7.78
N LEU A 61 6.77 15.78 -7.73
CA LEU A 61 7.94 16.51 -8.23
C LEU A 61 8.21 17.84 -7.50
N GLN A 62 9.41 18.39 -7.65
CA GLN A 62 9.74 19.74 -7.16
C GLN A 62 9.65 20.80 -8.28
N GLY A 63 9.96 20.42 -9.50
CA GLY A 63 10.17 21.32 -10.63
C GLY A 63 8.99 21.30 -11.60
N ARG A 64 9.26 20.91 -12.85
CA ARG A 64 8.26 20.83 -13.91
C ARG A 64 8.17 19.42 -14.46
N VAL A 65 7.00 19.10 -14.98
CA VAL A 65 6.73 17.83 -15.63
C VAL A 65 7.71 17.60 -16.79
N PRO A 66 8.39 16.44 -16.85
CA PRO A 66 9.44 16.17 -17.81
C PRO A 66 8.90 15.69 -19.17
N LEU A 67 7.74 16.18 -19.59
CA LEU A 67 7.14 15.75 -20.84
C LEU A 67 7.73 16.54 -22.01
N GLY A 68 7.94 15.83 -23.12
CA GLY A 68 8.33 16.41 -24.38
C GLY A 68 7.23 17.31 -24.94
N ASN A 69 7.47 17.89 -26.11
CA ASN A 69 6.54 18.78 -26.77
C ASN A 69 5.14 18.13 -26.91
N GLU A 70 4.13 18.69 -26.24
CA GLU A 70 2.74 18.20 -26.25
C GLU A 70 2.17 18.09 -27.67
N ARG A 71 2.73 18.86 -28.62
CA ARG A 71 2.37 18.77 -30.05
C ARG A 71 2.72 17.41 -30.68
N ILE A 72 3.66 16.68 -30.10
CA ILE A 72 4.15 15.39 -30.60
C ILE A 72 3.47 14.23 -29.86
N TYR A 73 3.32 14.35 -28.54
CA TYR A 73 2.86 13.24 -27.68
C TYR A 73 1.41 13.38 -27.19
N GLY A 74 0.75 14.49 -27.50
CA GLY A 74 -0.53 14.86 -26.94
C GLY A 74 -0.41 15.51 -25.56
N PRO A 75 -1.50 16.11 -25.06
CA PRO A 75 -1.54 16.66 -23.70
C PRO A 75 -1.51 15.51 -22.69
N CYS A 76 -0.62 15.59 -21.70
CA CYS A 76 -0.70 14.73 -20.53
C CYS A 76 -1.43 15.47 -19.44
N THR A 77 -2.51 14.87 -18.95
CA THR A 77 -3.36 15.46 -17.92
C THR A 77 -3.01 14.96 -16.53
N ALA A 78 -1.87 14.27 -16.37
CA ALA A 78 -1.42 13.75 -15.08
C ALA A 78 -1.31 14.89 -14.06
N GLN A 79 -1.94 14.69 -12.90
CA GLN A 79 -2.02 15.69 -11.85
C GLN A 79 -0.62 15.95 -11.27
N GLN A 80 -0.26 17.21 -11.07
CA GLN A 80 1.04 17.56 -10.48
C GLN A 80 0.89 17.74 -8.97
N LEU A 81 1.67 16.97 -8.21
CA LEU A 81 1.78 17.07 -6.76
C LEU A 81 3.18 17.61 -6.42
N SER A 82 3.23 18.90 -6.08
CA SER A 82 4.49 19.55 -5.73
C SER A 82 4.90 19.21 -4.30
N PHE A 83 6.19 18.89 -4.08
CA PHE A 83 6.73 18.77 -2.73
C PHE A 83 6.54 20.09 -1.96
N PRO A 84 5.96 20.07 -0.74
CA PRO A 84 5.90 21.24 0.12
C PRO A 84 7.31 21.76 0.49
N SER A 85 7.41 23.03 0.90
CA SER A 85 8.67 23.53 1.47
C SER A 85 8.99 22.78 2.77
N PRO A 86 10.25 22.38 3.05
CA PRO A 86 10.62 21.82 4.35
C PRO A 86 10.27 22.72 5.54
N SER A 87 10.10 24.03 5.31
CA SER A 87 9.62 24.99 6.32
C SER A 87 8.14 24.82 6.69
N SER A 88 7.38 23.95 6.01
CA SER A 88 5.98 23.66 6.33
C SER A 88 5.80 22.83 7.60
N VAL A 89 6.89 22.29 8.15
CA VAL A 89 6.93 21.49 9.38
C VAL A 89 8.08 21.97 10.26
N SER A 90 7.91 21.80 11.58
CA SER A 90 8.99 22.08 12.52
C SER A 90 10.04 20.97 12.45
N LEU A 91 11.21 21.30 11.88
CA LEU A 91 12.36 20.42 11.73
C LEU A 91 13.63 21.09 12.25
N PRO A 92 14.59 20.34 12.81
CA PRO A 92 15.95 20.82 13.05
C PRO A 92 16.57 21.43 11.77
N SER A 93 17.31 22.54 11.91
CA SER A 93 17.92 23.27 10.77
C SER A 93 18.72 22.34 9.84
N CYS A 94 19.51 21.44 10.42
CA CYS A 94 20.33 20.50 9.65
C CYS A 94 19.49 19.57 8.75
N LEU A 95 18.31 19.13 9.21
CA LEU A 95 17.42 18.28 8.41
C LEU A 95 16.70 19.08 7.32
N ALA A 96 16.26 20.30 7.64
CA ALA A 96 15.65 21.19 6.66
C ALA A 96 16.64 21.55 5.53
N GLU A 97 17.91 21.82 5.86
CA GLU A 97 18.97 22.06 4.88
C GLU A 97 19.25 20.82 4.02
N ALA A 98 19.33 19.64 4.63
CA ALA A 98 19.51 18.38 3.90
C ALA A 98 18.35 18.10 2.93
N MET A 99 17.10 18.33 3.36
CA MET A 99 15.92 18.22 2.51
C MET A 99 15.95 19.21 1.34
N ASN A 100 16.29 20.47 1.59
CA ASN A 100 16.39 21.47 0.52
C ASN A 100 17.41 21.06 -0.55
N ARG A 101 18.57 20.55 -0.15
CA ARG A 101 19.57 20.00 -1.09
C ARG A 101 19.02 18.80 -1.86
N LEU A 102 18.30 17.90 -1.20
CA LEU A 102 17.68 16.75 -1.84
C LEU A 102 16.59 17.16 -2.86
N LEU A 103 15.73 18.13 -2.52
CA LEU A 103 14.64 18.59 -3.39
C LEU A 103 15.14 19.12 -4.74
N CYS A 104 16.32 19.75 -4.77
CA CYS A 104 16.98 20.16 -6.02
C CYS A 104 17.27 18.99 -6.97
N HIS A 105 17.34 17.76 -6.48
CA HIS A 105 17.53 16.57 -7.30
C HIS A 105 16.21 15.88 -7.70
N LEU A 106 15.06 16.37 -7.22
CA LEU A 106 13.72 15.80 -7.43
C LEU A 106 12.87 16.58 -8.45
N GLU A 107 13.48 17.48 -9.22
CA GLU A 107 12.77 18.41 -10.14
C GLU A 107 11.83 17.72 -11.13
N ARG A 108 12.30 16.65 -11.81
CA ARG A 108 11.51 15.86 -12.76
C ARG A 108 10.63 14.80 -12.10
N GLY A 109 10.86 14.54 -10.81
CA GLY A 109 10.06 13.64 -9.98
C GLY A 109 9.87 12.20 -10.48
N VAL A 110 8.72 11.66 -10.10
CA VAL A 110 8.20 10.34 -10.51
C VAL A 110 6.78 10.50 -11.05
N LEU A 111 6.39 9.67 -12.03
CA LEU A 111 5.00 9.52 -12.49
C LEU A 111 4.45 8.21 -11.94
N LEU A 112 3.28 8.28 -11.30
CA LEU A 112 2.48 7.15 -10.85
C LEU A 112 1.19 7.11 -11.66
N TRP A 113 0.69 5.93 -12.01
CA TRP A 113 -0.62 5.78 -12.65
C TRP A 113 -1.21 4.40 -12.36
N VAL A 114 -2.53 4.31 -12.45
CA VAL A 114 -3.27 3.04 -12.41
C VAL A 114 -3.66 2.71 -13.84
N ALA A 115 -3.47 1.46 -14.23
CA ALA A 115 -3.91 0.91 -15.51
C ALA A 115 -4.70 -0.40 -15.24
N PRO A 116 -5.40 -0.96 -16.26
CA PRO A 116 -6.25 -2.14 -16.05
C PRO A 116 -5.57 -3.36 -15.43
N ASP A 117 -4.25 -3.50 -15.58
CA ASP A 117 -3.48 -4.64 -15.10
C ASP A 117 -2.61 -4.34 -13.86
N GLY A 118 -2.53 -3.09 -13.41
CA GLY A 118 -1.72 -2.76 -12.24
C GLY A 118 -1.57 -1.29 -11.90
N VAL A 119 -0.83 -1.03 -10.83
CA VAL A 119 -0.30 0.30 -10.48
C VAL A 119 1.15 0.37 -10.93
N PHE A 120 1.53 1.47 -11.56
CA PHE A 120 2.82 1.63 -12.18
C PHE A 120 3.52 2.91 -11.74
N ILE A 121 4.85 2.89 -11.84
CA ILE A 121 5.69 4.07 -11.63
C ILE A 121 6.79 4.18 -12.69
N LYS A 122 7.18 5.41 -12.98
CA LYS A 122 8.40 5.73 -13.74
C LYS A 122 9.13 6.90 -13.09
N ARG A 123 10.44 6.73 -12.85
CA ARG A 123 11.32 7.74 -12.22
C ARG A 123 12.05 8.58 -13.26
N PHE A 124 11.99 9.91 -13.13
CA PHE A 124 12.65 10.86 -14.03
C PHE A 124 13.70 11.75 -13.33
N CYS A 125 13.61 11.89 -12.01
CA CYS A 125 14.52 12.71 -11.20
C CYS A 125 15.96 12.19 -11.14
N GLN A 126 16.90 13.09 -10.81
CA GLN A 126 18.31 12.75 -10.56
C GLN A 126 18.46 12.04 -9.20
N GLY A 127 17.72 12.50 -8.20
CA GLY A 127 17.69 11.91 -6.86
C GLY A 127 17.25 10.46 -6.93
N ARG A 128 17.87 9.62 -6.10
CA ARG A 128 17.51 8.20 -5.99
C ARG A 128 16.12 8.09 -5.38
N VAL A 129 15.33 7.13 -5.86
CA VAL A 129 14.03 6.80 -5.27
C VAL A 129 14.03 5.31 -5.02
N TYR A 130 13.65 4.95 -3.81
CA TYR A 130 13.51 3.59 -3.36
C TYR A 130 12.05 3.32 -3.02
N TRP A 131 11.65 2.06 -2.98
CA TRP A 131 10.24 1.71 -2.75
C TRP A 131 10.03 0.42 -1.97
N SER A 132 8.83 0.27 -1.44
CA SER A 132 8.29 -0.97 -0.92
C SER A 132 6.84 -1.10 -1.36
N GLY A 133 6.34 -2.32 -1.51
CA GLY A 133 4.97 -2.59 -1.95
C GLY A 133 4.78 -4.04 -2.40
N PRO A 134 3.58 -4.38 -2.91
CA PRO A 134 3.21 -5.77 -3.21
C PRO A 134 4.13 -6.46 -4.22
N MET A 135 4.63 -5.74 -5.22
CA MET A 135 5.53 -6.27 -6.25
C MET A 135 7.01 -6.01 -5.96
N ALA A 136 7.36 -5.53 -4.75
CA ALA A 136 8.74 -5.28 -4.38
C ALA A 136 9.52 -6.60 -4.27
N GLN A 137 10.75 -6.63 -4.78
CA GLN A 137 11.58 -7.84 -4.77
C GLN A 137 12.11 -8.17 -3.37
N HIS A 138 12.27 -7.14 -2.54
CA HIS A 138 12.91 -7.24 -1.25
C HIS A 138 12.07 -6.56 -0.19
N THR A 139 11.98 -7.19 0.98
CA THR A 139 11.33 -6.63 2.17
C THR A 139 12.36 -6.23 3.24
N ASP A 140 13.58 -6.73 3.13
CA ASP A 140 14.66 -6.65 4.11
C ASP A 140 15.86 -5.79 3.65
N ARG A 141 15.87 -5.38 2.38
CA ARG A 141 16.94 -4.57 1.77
C ARG A 141 16.37 -3.59 0.75
N PRO A 142 17.16 -2.58 0.33
CA PRO A 142 16.62 -1.50 -0.48
C PRO A 142 16.15 -1.93 -1.87
N ASN A 143 14.97 -1.47 -2.31
CA ASN A 143 14.51 -1.60 -3.70
C ASN A 143 14.67 -0.28 -4.43
N LYS A 144 15.72 -0.13 -5.24
CA LYS A 144 15.97 1.11 -6.01
C LYS A 144 15.16 1.12 -7.30
N LEU A 145 14.51 2.25 -7.60
CA LEU A 145 13.91 2.51 -8.90
C LEU A 145 14.97 2.97 -9.89
N GLU A 146 15.13 2.22 -10.97
CA GLU A 146 15.97 2.63 -12.09
C GLU A 146 15.33 3.76 -12.87
N ARG A 147 16.15 4.73 -13.27
CA ARG A 147 15.69 5.93 -13.95
C ARG A 147 15.21 5.59 -15.36
N GLU A 148 14.16 6.26 -15.81
CA GLU A 148 13.53 6.07 -17.12
C GLU A 148 13.00 4.65 -17.40
N LYS A 149 12.95 3.78 -16.39
CA LYS A 149 12.36 2.46 -16.46
C LYS A 149 11.00 2.45 -15.77
N THR A 150 10.03 1.79 -16.40
CA THR A 150 8.71 1.55 -15.81
C THR A 150 8.75 0.33 -14.90
N PHE A 151 8.15 0.44 -13.72
CA PHE A 151 8.00 -0.64 -12.76
C PHE A 151 6.50 -0.84 -12.47
N LYS A 152 6.07 -2.09 -12.38
CA LYS A 152 4.76 -2.48 -11.86
C LYS A 152 4.87 -2.62 -10.34
N LEU A 153 4.12 -1.82 -9.60
CA LEU A 153 4.13 -1.74 -8.14
C LEU A 153 3.10 -2.65 -7.47
N LEU A 154 1.98 -2.86 -8.17
CA LEU A 154 0.90 -3.76 -7.80
C LEU A 154 0.38 -4.41 -9.07
N ASP A 155 0.21 -5.73 -9.05
CA ASP A 155 -0.45 -6.48 -10.12
C ASP A 155 -1.89 -6.81 -9.72
N ILE A 156 -2.86 -6.37 -10.54
CA ILE A 156 -4.28 -6.49 -10.19
C ILE A 156 -4.72 -7.96 -10.15
N ALA A 157 -4.20 -8.80 -11.05
CA ALA A 157 -4.57 -10.22 -11.06
C ALA A 157 -4.06 -10.93 -9.79
N THR A 158 -2.83 -10.65 -9.37
CA THR A 158 -2.28 -11.14 -8.09
C THR A 158 -3.12 -10.66 -6.91
N PHE A 159 -3.43 -9.36 -6.84
CA PHE A 159 -4.26 -8.78 -5.78
C PHE A 159 -5.63 -9.46 -5.66
N LEU A 160 -6.32 -9.67 -6.79
CA LEU A 160 -7.64 -10.32 -6.81
C LEU A 160 -7.58 -11.79 -6.41
N ASN A 161 -6.53 -12.51 -6.81
CA ASN A 161 -6.33 -13.90 -6.41
C ASN A 161 -6.08 -14.02 -4.89
N GLU A 162 -5.26 -13.14 -4.33
CA GLU A 162 -5.02 -13.07 -2.89
C GLU A 162 -6.29 -12.70 -2.12
N LEU A 163 -7.05 -11.72 -2.61
CA LEU A 163 -8.35 -11.35 -2.07
C LEU A 163 -9.30 -12.55 -2.04
N GLN A 164 -9.43 -13.27 -3.17
CA GLN A 164 -10.26 -14.46 -3.27
C GLN A 164 -9.83 -15.55 -2.28
N SER A 165 -8.52 -15.78 -2.13
CA SER A 165 -7.96 -16.74 -1.18
C SER A 165 -8.26 -16.34 0.27
N CYS A 166 -8.14 -15.04 0.58
CA CYS A 166 -8.48 -14.49 1.89
C CYS A 166 -9.95 -14.72 2.24
N LEU A 167 -10.87 -14.44 1.31
CA LEU A 167 -12.31 -14.63 1.49
C LEU A 167 -12.72 -16.10 1.67
N GLN A 168 -11.93 -17.03 1.12
CA GLN A 168 -12.11 -18.47 1.33
C GLN A 168 -11.46 -18.97 2.64
N GLY A 169 -10.84 -18.09 3.42
CA GLY A 169 -10.12 -18.47 4.64
C GLY A 169 -8.78 -19.18 4.39
N LYS A 170 -8.27 -19.18 3.14
CA LYS A 170 -7.08 -19.93 2.72
C LYS A 170 -5.81 -19.07 2.61
N GLY A 171 -5.95 -17.75 2.70
CA GLY A 171 -4.86 -16.80 2.50
C GLY A 171 -4.79 -15.69 3.54
N HIS A 172 -3.73 -14.90 3.41
CA HIS A 172 -3.59 -13.60 4.06
C HIS A 172 -4.38 -12.54 3.28
N SER A 173 -4.64 -11.41 3.92
CA SER A 173 -5.21 -10.25 3.24
C SER A 173 -4.20 -9.71 2.22
N PRO A 174 -4.65 -9.34 1.01
CA PRO A 174 -3.75 -8.75 0.03
C PRO A 174 -3.19 -7.41 0.52
N SER A 175 -1.91 -7.19 0.29
CA SER A 175 -1.30 -5.87 0.49
C SER A 175 -1.56 -5.00 -0.74
N TYR A 176 -1.81 -3.71 -0.51
CA TYR A 176 -2.01 -2.72 -1.56
C TYR A 176 -1.33 -1.37 -1.26
N GLU A 177 -0.70 -1.24 -0.09
CA GLU A 177 0.05 -0.04 0.27
C GLU A 177 1.40 -0.02 -0.44
N ILE A 178 1.71 1.13 -1.04
CA ILE A 178 2.98 1.38 -1.71
C ILE A 178 3.66 2.53 -0.97
N GLU A 179 4.95 2.39 -0.71
CA GLU A 179 5.75 3.42 -0.07
C GLU A 179 6.94 3.77 -0.95
N LEU A 180 7.19 5.07 -1.14
CA LEU A 180 8.33 5.61 -1.86
C LEU A 180 9.20 6.39 -0.87
N CYS A 181 10.51 6.20 -0.96
CA CYS A 181 11.51 6.95 -0.20
C CYS A 181 12.41 7.71 -1.16
N PHE A 182 12.56 9.01 -0.97
CA PHE A 182 13.34 9.87 -1.85
C PHE A 182 14.68 10.19 -1.19
N GLY A 183 15.78 9.95 -1.90
CA GLY A 183 17.14 10.30 -1.48
C GLY A 183 17.83 9.30 -0.55
N GLU A 184 17.08 8.45 0.15
CA GLU A 184 17.60 7.50 1.13
C GLU A 184 17.24 6.07 0.76
N GLU A 185 18.09 5.11 1.16
CA GLU A 185 17.83 3.70 0.97
C GLU A 185 16.55 3.24 1.70
N TYR A 186 15.75 2.40 1.06
CA TYR A 186 14.50 1.89 1.60
C TYR A 186 14.04 0.58 0.90
N PRO A 187 13.50 -0.42 1.62
CA PRO A 187 13.54 -0.61 3.06
C PRO A 187 14.96 -0.58 3.63
N ASP A 188 15.09 -0.13 4.87
CA ASP A 188 16.36 -0.03 5.59
C ASP A 188 16.16 -0.64 6.98
N PRO A 189 16.85 -1.74 7.32
CA PRO A 189 16.68 -2.43 8.59
C PRO A 189 17.17 -1.60 9.79
N ASN A 190 18.04 -0.61 9.55
CA ASN A 190 18.66 0.18 10.62
C ASN A 190 17.96 1.52 10.87
N VAL A 191 17.20 2.02 9.89
CA VAL A 191 16.55 3.33 9.98
C VAL A 191 15.04 3.17 9.78
N PRO A 192 14.23 3.44 10.82
CA PRO A 192 12.78 3.33 10.70
C PRO A 192 12.23 4.36 9.71
N LYS A 193 11.15 4.01 9.00
CA LYS A 193 10.53 4.87 7.98
C LYS A 193 10.12 6.26 8.50
N THR A 194 9.80 6.38 9.79
CA THR A 194 9.46 7.65 10.44
C THR A 194 10.65 8.61 10.55
N ARG A 195 11.88 8.12 10.37
CA ARG A 195 13.11 8.94 10.37
C ARG A 195 13.62 9.28 8.98
N LYS A 196 12.96 8.79 7.92
CA LYS A 196 13.30 9.13 6.54
C LYS A 196 12.87 10.57 6.26
N LEU A 197 13.71 11.29 5.52
CA LEU A 197 13.51 12.69 5.16
C LEU A 197 12.22 12.83 4.38
N ILE A 198 12.11 12.21 3.20
CA ILE A 198 10.95 12.40 2.31
C ILE A 198 10.37 11.04 1.95
N MET A 199 9.13 10.81 2.38
CA MET A 199 8.35 9.61 2.06
C MET A 199 7.08 10.00 1.30
N ALA A 200 6.63 9.12 0.41
CA ALA A 200 5.28 9.16 -0.14
C ALA A 200 4.60 7.80 0.10
N GLN A 201 3.39 7.81 0.65
CA GLN A 201 2.52 6.64 0.70
C GLN A 201 1.49 6.76 -0.42
N VAL A 202 1.29 5.67 -1.15
CA VAL A 202 0.39 5.60 -2.29
C VAL A 202 -0.55 4.43 -2.06
N VAL A 203 -1.85 4.71 -2.12
CA VAL A 203 -2.91 3.72 -1.92
C VAL A 203 -3.87 3.80 -3.11
N PRO A 204 -3.97 2.76 -3.96
CA PRO A 204 -4.95 2.72 -5.04
C PRO A 204 -6.38 2.62 -4.47
N LEU A 205 -7.28 3.50 -4.90
CA LEU A 205 -8.62 3.59 -4.29
C LEU A 205 -9.50 2.39 -4.64
N PHE A 206 -9.31 1.77 -5.81
CA PHE A 206 -10.01 0.53 -6.15
C PHE A 206 -9.72 -0.59 -5.13
N ALA A 207 -8.50 -0.66 -4.60
CA ALA A 207 -8.12 -1.69 -3.64
C ALA A 207 -8.84 -1.44 -2.31
N VAL A 208 -8.87 -0.20 -1.83
CA VAL A 208 -9.62 0.19 -0.62
C VAL A 208 -11.09 -0.15 -0.76
N GLU A 209 -11.71 0.19 -1.90
CA GLU A 209 -13.12 -0.11 -2.15
C GLU A 209 -13.39 -1.62 -2.11
N LEU A 210 -12.54 -2.43 -2.75
CA LEU A 210 -12.70 -3.89 -2.73
C LEU A 210 -12.50 -4.47 -1.33
N MET A 211 -11.51 -3.99 -0.59
CA MET A 211 -11.23 -4.44 0.77
C MET A 211 -12.39 -4.13 1.72
N GLN A 212 -12.98 -2.94 1.60
CA GLN A 212 -14.17 -2.53 2.35
C GLN A 212 -15.41 -3.32 1.93
N ARG A 213 -15.65 -3.49 0.63
CA ARG A 213 -16.80 -4.22 0.09
C ARG A 213 -16.90 -5.65 0.62
N PHE A 214 -15.77 -6.28 0.91
CA PHE A 214 -15.72 -7.66 1.39
C PHE A 214 -15.33 -7.78 2.88
N ASN A 215 -15.33 -6.67 3.64
CA ASN A 215 -15.02 -6.62 5.07
C ASN A 215 -13.74 -7.37 5.46
N VAL A 216 -12.72 -7.35 4.61
CA VAL A 216 -11.52 -8.18 4.82
C VAL A 216 -10.73 -7.73 6.06
N GLU A 217 -10.80 -6.44 6.38
CA GLU A 217 -10.16 -5.86 7.58
C GLU A 217 -10.74 -6.46 8.88
N GLU A 218 -12.04 -6.78 8.91
CA GLU A 218 -12.70 -7.43 10.07
C GLU A 218 -12.40 -8.92 10.18
N ILE A 219 -12.12 -9.60 9.05
CA ILE A 219 -11.77 -11.03 9.03
C ILE A 219 -10.42 -11.28 9.72
N GLN A 220 -9.52 -10.30 9.67
CA GLN A 220 -8.22 -10.39 10.33
C GLN A 220 -8.31 -10.28 11.86
N GLU A 221 -9.13 -9.37 12.39
CA GLU A 221 -9.29 -9.19 13.84
C GLU A 221 -9.87 -10.44 14.53
N LYS A 222 -10.61 -11.27 13.79
CA LYS A 222 -11.24 -12.50 14.30
C LYS A 222 -10.35 -13.75 14.26
N ARG A 223 -9.15 -13.71 13.67
CA ARG A 223 -8.22 -14.86 13.72
C ARG A 223 -7.45 -14.84 15.05
N PRO A 224 -7.66 -15.80 15.97
CA PRO A 224 -6.85 -15.87 17.17
C PRO A 224 -5.41 -16.23 16.79
N ILE A 225 -4.46 -15.46 17.31
CA ILE A 225 -3.03 -15.78 17.27
C ILE A 225 -2.84 -17.06 18.08
N LEU A 226 -2.69 -18.20 17.39
CA LEU A 226 -2.29 -19.45 18.04
C LEU A 226 -0.82 -19.31 18.44
N THR A 227 -0.57 -18.81 19.64
CA THR A 227 0.76 -18.89 20.26
C THR A 227 0.96 -20.32 20.73
N SER A 228 1.80 -21.07 20.03
CA SER A 228 2.35 -22.33 20.54
C SER A 228 3.26 -22.01 21.72
N LYS A 229 2.76 -22.19 22.95
CA LYS A 229 3.61 -22.38 24.12
C LYS A 229 4.20 -23.79 24.01
N THR A 230 5.52 -23.90 23.90
CA THR A 230 6.22 -25.14 24.25
C THR A 230 6.73 -24.95 25.67
N GLU A 231 6.14 -25.71 26.58
CA GLU A 231 6.59 -25.86 27.96
C GLU A 231 7.90 -26.67 27.94
N GLU A 232 8.97 -26.11 28.48
CA GLU A 232 10.14 -26.87 28.91
C GLU A 232 9.82 -27.52 30.26
N GLU A 233 9.49 -28.80 30.25
CA GLU A 233 9.56 -29.67 31.44
C GLU A 233 10.87 -30.48 31.43
N LYS A 234 11.69 -30.19 32.45
CA LYS A 234 12.64 -31.07 33.17
C LYS A 234 13.12 -32.36 32.49
N MET A 235 14.43 -32.47 32.34
CA MET A 235 15.24 -33.50 33.04
C MET A 235 16.66 -32.99 33.30
#